data_AF-A0A2D4NHV6-F1
#
_entry.id   AF-A0A2D4NHV6-F1
#
_cell.length_a   1.000
_cell.length_b   1.000
_cell.length_c   1.000
_cell.angle_alpha   90.00
_cell.angle_beta   90.00
_cell.angle_gamma   90.00
#
_symmetry.space_group_name_H-M   'P 1'
#
loop_
_entity.id
_entity.type
_entity.pdbx_description
1 polymer ?
#
loop_
_entity_poly.entity_id
_entity_poly.type
_entity_poly.pdbx_seq_one_letter_code
_entity_poly.pdbx_strand_id
1 'polypeptide(L)'
;CVGACMALVSVRVFYKKCPLTVRNLAQFPDTITGADTSSLVEVRGSCVNNSEEKDVPKMYCGADGEWLVPIGNCLCNAGYEEHNGECQGRPCCFVLFIKEWCM
;
A
#
# COMPACT_ATOMS: atom_id res chain seq x y z
N CYS A 1 -20.94 -33.85 38.87
CA CYS A 1 -21.62 -32.88 37.99
C CYS A 1 -20.68 -31.71 37.73
N VAL A 2 -20.44 -31.35 36.46
CA VAL A 2 -19.76 -30.09 36.15
C VAL A 2 -20.80 -28.98 36.36
N GLY A 3 -20.89 -28.45 37.58
CA GLY A 3 -21.74 -27.30 37.91
C GLY A 3 -20.94 -26.03 37.73
N ALA A 4 -21.18 -25.29 36.65
CA ALA A 4 -20.54 -24.01 36.39
C ALA A 4 -21.62 -22.90 36.34
N CYS A 5 -21.47 -21.88 37.19
CA CYS A 5 -22.24 -20.63 37.11
C CYS A 5 -21.37 -19.59 36.40
N MET A 6 -21.69 -19.29 35.14
CA MET A 6 -20.90 -18.38 34.28
C MET A 6 -21.78 -17.23 33.81
N ALA A 7 -21.26 -16.00 33.92
CA ALA A 7 -21.88 -14.79 33.38
C ALA A 7 -20.95 -14.21 32.30
N LEU A 8 -21.32 -14.41 31.04
CA LEU A 8 -20.53 -14.03 29.85
C LEU A 8 -21.02 -12.66 29.36
N VAL A 9 -20.20 -11.62 29.49
CA VAL A 9 -20.62 -10.22 29.27
C VAL A 9 -20.59 -9.82 27.79
N SER A 10 -19.56 -10.22 27.05
CA SER A 10 -19.46 -9.94 25.61
C SER A 10 -18.42 -10.84 24.96
N VAL A 11 -18.70 -11.28 23.73
CA VAL A 11 -17.76 -11.95 22.84
C VAL A 11 -17.64 -11.10 21.59
N ARG A 12 -16.41 -10.89 21.12
CA ARG A 12 -16.15 -10.14 19.89
C ARG A 12 -15.26 -10.94 18.97
N VAL A 13 -15.75 -11.16 17.76
CA VAL A 13 -15.04 -11.86 16.70
C VAL A 13 -14.62 -10.83 15.67
N PHE A 14 -13.35 -10.84 15.30
CA PHE A 14 -12.78 -9.95 14.29
C PHE A 14 -11.83 -10.72 13.39
N TYR A 15 -11.69 -10.21 12.17
CA TYR A 15 -10.61 -10.57 11.26
C TYR A 15 -9.71 -9.35 11.05
N LYS A 16 -8.44 -9.61 10.75
CA LYS A 16 -7.47 -8.57 10.43
C LYS A 16 -7.38 -8.41 8.91
N LYS A 17 -7.10 -7.19 8.48
CA LYS A 17 -6.83 -6.87 7.07
C LYS A 17 -5.77 -5.79 7.00
N CYS A 18 -4.96 -5.83 5.96
CA CYS A 18 -4.05 -4.75 5.60
C CYS A 18 -4.83 -3.69 4.82
N PRO A 19 -4.90 -2.43 5.29
CA PRO A 19 -5.69 -1.38 4.67
C PRO A 19 -5.05 -0.85 3.38
N LEU A 20 -5.85 -0.27 2.50
CA LEU A 20 -5.41 0.42 1.29
C LEU A 20 -4.34 1.45 1.63
N THR A 21 -3.18 1.34 1.00
CA THR A 21 -2.07 2.28 1.19
C THR A 21 -1.37 2.57 -0.12
N VAL A 22 -0.71 3.72 -0.19
CA VAL A 22 0.14 4.11 -1.32
C VAL A 22 1.58 4.21 -0.84
N ARG A 23 2.47 3.47 -1.47
CA ARG A 23 3.92 3.43 -1.16
C ARG A 23 4.70 3.40 -2.46
N ASN A 24 5.76 4.22 -2.55
CA ASN A 24 6.61 4.33 -3.74
C ASN A 24 5.82 4.55 -5.03
N LEU A 25 4.81 5.43 -4.99
CA LEU A 25 3.89 5.71 -6.12
C LEU A 25 3.10 4.48 -6.62
N ALA A 26 3.00 3.42 -5.82
CA ALA A 26 2.16 2.26 -6.07
C ALA A 26 1.04 2.16 -5.03
N GLN A 27 -0.18 1.92 -5.50
CA GLN A 27 -1.36 1.67 -4.71
C GLN A 27 -1.51 0.17 -4.41
N PHE A 28 -1.66 -0.17 -3.13
CA PHE A 28 -1.87 -1.53 -2.66
C PHE A 28 -3.30 -1.66 -2.13
N PRO A 29 -4.11 -2.57 -2.70
CA PRO A 29 -5.52 -2.75 -2.31
C PRO A 29 -5.68 -3.34 -0.90
N ASP A 30 -6.85 -3.13 -0.32
CA ASP A 30 -7.28 -3.82 0.91
C ASP A 30 -7.08 -5.34 0.75
N THR A 31 -6.22 -5.93 1.58
CA THR A 31 -5.89 -7.37 1.51
C THR A 31 -6.18 -8.04 2.84
N ILE A 32 -6.90 -9.17 2.80
CA ILE A 32 -7.18 -9.97 4.00
C ILE A 32 -5.91 -10.74 4.38
N THR A 33 -5.60 -10.78 5.68
CA THR A 33 -4.45 -11.52 6.17
C THR A 33 -4.58 -13.02 5.86
N GLY A 34 -3.45 -13.71 5.65
CA GLY A 34 -3.49 -15.15 5.37
C GLY A 34 -4.04 -15.97 6.53
N ALA A 35 -4.36 -17.25 6.26
CA ALA A 35 -5.02 -18.14 7.21
C ALA A 35 -4.15 -18.50 8.43
N ASP A 36 -2.83 -18.48 8.27
CA ASP A 36 -1.88 -18.85 9.32
C ASP A 36 -1.25 -17.61 9.97
N THR A 37 -1.00 -17.66 11.28
CA THR A 37 -0.45 -16.52 12.06
C THR A 37 0.96 -16.09 11.66
N SER A 38 1.67 -16.88 10.86
CA SER A 38 2.98 -16.58 10.29
C SER A 38 2.96 -16.45 8.76
N SER A 39 1.78 -16.43 8.14
CA SER A 39 1.66 -16.31 6.70
C SER A 39 1.95 -14.86 6.26
N LEU A 40 2.76 -14.73 5.20
CA LEU A 40 2.98 -13.48 4.49
C LEU A 40 2.31 -13.60 3.13
N VAL A 41 1.36 -12.72 2.86
CA VAL A 41 0.68 -12.68 1.55
C VAL A 41 1.41 -11.69 0.66
N GLU A 42 1.99 -12.17 -0.45
CA GLU A 42 2.57 -11.29 -1.47
C GLU A 42 1.44 -10.58 -2.23
N VAL A 43 1.48 -9.24 -2.23
CA VAL A 43 0.53 -8.37 -2.92
C VAL A 43 1.28 -7.53 -3.93
N ARG A 44 0.86 -7.61 -5.19
CA ARG A 44 1.35 -6.72 -6.25
C ARG A 44 0.58 -5.40 -6.20
N GLY A 45 1.33 -4.30 -6.15
CA GLY A 45 0.78 -2.95 -6.23
C GLY A 45 0.46 -2.56 -7.67
N SER A 46 -0.37 -1.53 -7.83
CA SER A 46 -0.65 -0.89 -9.12
C SER A 46 -0.13 0.54 -9.10
N CYS A 47 0.60 0.95 -10.12
CA CYS A 47 1.10 2.33 -10.20
C CYS A 47 -0.04 3.35 -10.23
N VAL A 48 0.16 4.50 -9.57
CA VAL A 48 -0.83 5.59 -9.53
C VAL A 48 -0.99 6.25 -10.90
N ASN A 49 -2.07 7.00 -11.09
CA ASN A 49 -2.31 7.71 -12.36
C ASN A 49 -1.14 8.64 -12.70
N ASN A 50 -0.76 8.68 -13.98
CA ASN A 50 0.39 9.45 -14.49
C ASN A 50 1.75 9.01 -13.92
N SER A 51 1.88 7.73 -13.57
CA SER A 51 3.16 7.10 -13.25
C SER A 51 3.43 5.85 -14.08
N GLU A 52 4.70 5.53 -14.25
CA GLU A 52 5.23 4.39 -14.98
C GLU A 52 5.89 3.38 -14.02
N GLU A 53 5.70 2.09 -14.27
CA GLU A 53 6.32 1.00 -13.50
C GLU A 53 7.81 0.94 -13.86
N LYS A 54 8.68 1.38 -12.95
CA LYS A 54 10.13 1.20 -13.12
C LYS A 54 10.53 -0.22 -12.70
N ASP A 55 10.10 -0.59 -11.49
CA ASP A 55 10.33 -1.90 -10.90
C ASP A 55 9.00 -2.41 -10.33
N VAL A 56 8.70 -3.70 -10.54
CA VAL A 56 7.42 -4.30 -10.17
C VAL A 56 7.13 -4.07 -8.67
N PRO A 57 6.13 -3.25 -8.30
CA PRO A 57 5.85 -2.92 -6.91
C PRO A 57 5.20 -4.11 -6.20
N LYS A 58 5.83 -4.59 -5.14
CA LYS A 58 5.38 -5.71 -4.32
C LYS A 58 5.45 -5.35 -2.85
N MET A 59 4.48 -5.80 -2.07
CA MET A 59 4.47 -5.72 -0.62
C MET A 59 3.98 -7.03 -0.01
N TYR A 60 4.31 -7.24 1.25
CA TYR A 60 3.85 -8.38 2.02
C TYR A 60 2.87 -7.93 3.10
N CYS A 61 1.66 -8.50 3.10
CA CYS A 61 0.68 -8.31 4.17
C CYS A 61 0.90 -9.37 5.26
N GLY A 62 1.20 -8.92 6.47
CA GLY A 62 1.41 -9.77 7.64
C GLY A 62 0.11 -10.20 8.30
N ALA A 63 0.15 -11.31 9.06
CA ALA A 63 -1.02 -11.82 9.79
C ALA A 63 -1.53 -10.88 10.90
N ASP A 64 -0.70 -9.93 11.31
CA ASP A 64 -1.03 -8.86 12.25
C ASP A 64 -1.86 -7.72 11.64
N GLY A 65 -1.98 -7.68 10.30
CA GLY A 65 -2.65 -6.63 9.54
C GLY A 65 -1.70 -5.50 9.12
N GLU A 66 -0.40 -5.66 9.32
CA GLU A 66 0.61 -4.65 8.96
C GLU A 66 1.22 -4.93 7.59
N TRP A 67 1.55 -3.85 6.88
CA TRP A 67 2.33 -3.92 5.65
C TRP A 67 3.82 -3.99 5.96
N LEU A 68 4.50 -4.98 5.40
CA LEU A 68 5.94 -5.18 5.54
C LEU A 68 6.69 -4.64 4.31
N VAL A 69 7.95 -5.07 4.14
CA VAL A 69 8.95 -4.54 3.19
C VAL A 69 8.37 -4.17 1.81
N PRO A 70 8.43 -2.88 1.40
CA PRO A 70 8.10 -2.48 0.05
C PRO A 70 9.26 -2.78 -0.91
N ILE A 71 8.96 -3.46 -2.01
CA ILE A 71 9.90 -3.81 -3.08
C ILE A 71 9.41 -3.18 -4.37
N GLY A 72 10.32 -2.56 -5.13
CA GLY A 72 9.97 -1.88 -6.37
C GLY A 72 9.33 -0.51 -6.15
N ASN A 73 9.17 0.23 -7.26
CA ASN A 73 8.65 1.58 -7.27
C ASN A 73 8.10 1.97 -8.64
N CYS A 74 7.15 2.90 -8.61
CA CYS A 74 6.70 3.62 -9.80
C CYS A 74 7.36 5.00 -9.84
N LEU A 75 7.41 5.62 -11.02
CA LEU A 75 7.92 6.97 -11.23
C LEU A 75 6.87 7.83 -11.92
N CYS A 76 6.70 9.08 -11.50
CA CYS A 76 5.81 10.00 -12.21
C CYS A 76 6.30 10.28 -13.64
N ASN A 77 5.35 10.39 -14.56
CA ASN A 77 5.61 10.73 -15.96
C ASN A 77 6.22 12.14 -16.08
N ALA A 78 6.89 12.41 -17.20
CA ALA A 78 7.44 13.73 -17.49
C ALA A 78 6.35 14.82 -17.37
N GLY A 79 6.64 15.87 -16.60
CA GLY A 79 5.69 16.97 -16.32
C GLY A 79 4.84 16.79 -15.06
N TYR A 80 4.94 15.63 -14.38
CA TYR A 80 4.29 15.36 -13.10
C TYR A 80 5.32 15.25 -11.98
N GLU A 81 4.96 15.71 -10.78
CA GLU A 81 5.76 15.60 -9.56
C GLU A 81 5.00 14.77 -8.52
N GLU A 82 5.73 13.98 -7.74
CA GLU A 82 5.16 13.27 -6.60
C GLU A 82 4.75 14.25 -5.51
N HIS A 83 3.47 14.25 -5.17
CA HIS A 83 2.94 15.00 -4.05
C HIS A 83 1.92 14.16 -3.30
N ASN A 84 2.20 13.85 -2.02
CA ASN A 84 1.35 13.04 -1.14
C ASN A 84 0.98 11.64 -1.69
N GLY A 85 1.88 11.01 -2.46
CA GLY A 85 1.62 9.70 -3.06
C GLY A 85 0.78 9.75 -4.35
N GLU A 86 0.53 10.93 -4.90
CA GLU A 86 -0.07 11.11 -6.21
C GLU A 86 0.90 11.84 -7.14
N CYS A 87 0.80 11.59 -8.44
CA CYS A 87 1.52 12.36 -9.44
C CYS A 87 0.67 13.58 -9.85
N GLN A 88 1.06 14.77 -9.37
CA GLN A 88 0.39 16.02 -9.71
C GLN A 88 1.12 16.72 -10.86
N GLY A 89 0.36 17.13 -11.87
CA GLY A 89 0.91 17.86 -13.01
C GLY A 89 1.42 19.23 -12.56
N ARG A 90 2.65 19.59 -12.93
CA ARG A 90 3.14 20.95 -12.65
C ARG A 90 2.36 21.96 -13.50
N PRO A 91 1.95 23.11 -12.96
CA PRO A 91 1.56 24.22 -13.82
C PRO A 91 2.77 24.62 -14.68
N CYS A 92 2.55 24.90 -15.97
CA CYS A 92 3.57 25.22 -16.97
C CYS A 92 4.62 26.27 -16.55
N CYS A 93 4.36 27.04 -15.49
CA CYS A 93 5.28 28.06 -14.98
C CYS A 93 6.52 27.50 -14.26
N PHE A 94 6.49 26.24 -13.76
CA PHE A 94 7.62 25.65 -13.03
C PHE A 94 8.66 24.98 -13.94
N VAL A 95 8.38 24.85 -15.24
CA VAL A 95 9.20 24.12 -16.21
C VAL A 95 10.47 24.90 -16.63
N LEU A 96 10.67 26.13 -16.13
CA LEU A 96 11.84 26.94 -16.45
C LEU A 96 13.15 26.47 -15.79
N PHE A 97 13.12 25.63 -14.75
CA PHE A 97 14.31 25.24 -13.98
C PHE A 97 14.73 23.76 -14.06
N ILE A 98 13.95 22.89 -14.72
CA ILE A 98 14.22 21.43 -14.77
C ILE A 98 14.59 20.98 -16.20
N LYS A 99 15.08 21.90 -17.03
CA LYS A 99 15.48 21.65 -18.43
C LYS A 99 16.80 20.84 -18.59
N GLU A 100 17.19 20.05 -17.60
CA GLU A 100 18.42 19.24 -17.65
C GLU A 100 18.26 17.77 -17.22
N TRP A 101 17.03 17.27 -17.02
CA TRP A 101 16.79 15.85 -16.72
C TRP A 101 15.70 15.18 -17.57
N CYS A 102 15.09 15.92 -18.51
CA CYS A 102 14.33 15.32 -19.60
C CYS A 102 15.21 15.49 -20.85
N MET A 103 15.95 14.43 -21.18
CA MET A 103 16.84 14.21 -22.33
C MET A 103 17.05 15.36 -23.33
#